data_AF-A0A3Q0IZR7-F1
#
_entry.id   AF-A0A3Q0IZR7-F1
#
_cell.length_a   1.000
_cell.length_b   1.000
_cell.length_c   1.000
_cell.angle_alpha   90.00
_cell.angle_beta   90.00
_cell.angle_gamma   90.00
#
_symmetry.space_group_name_H-M   'P 1'
#
loop_
_entity.id
_entity.type
_entity.pdbx_description
1 polymer ?
#
loop_
_entity_poly.entity_id
_entity_poly.type
_entity_poly.pdbx_seq_one_letter_code
_entity_poly.pdbx_strand_id
1 'polypeptide(L)' 'TSPCFSFRRYDWFKELGLRWYAVPAVSGMMFDCGGLQFTAAPFNGWYMSTEIGCRDLCDTKRYNICEVSLFFQAAVAQK' A
#
# COMPACT_ATOMS: atom_id res chain seq x y z
N THR A 1 10.66 12.34 -0.60
CA THR A 1 9.54 12.56 0.34
C THR A 1 8.37 11.72 -0.12
N SER A 2 7.77 10.90 0.74
CA SER A 2 6.65 10.04 0.37
C SER A 2 5.40 10.86 0.03
N PRO A 3 4.69 10.58 -1.09
CA PRO A 3 3.49 11.30 -1.46
C PRO A 3 2.37 11.12 -0.41
N CYS A 4 1.61 12.19 -0.18
CA CYS A 4 0.43 12.18 0.67
C CYS A 4 -0.80 11.80 -0.16
N PHE A 5 -1.66 10.94 0.36
CA PHE A 5 -2.91 10.62 -0.30
C PHE A 5 -3.91 11.77 -0.15
N SER A 6 -4.62 12.06 -1.24
CA SER A 6 -5.69 13.06 -1.24
C SER A 6 -6.77 12.67 -2.24
N PHE A 7 -8.03 12.92 -1.88
CA PHE A 7 -9.16 12.69 -2.77
C PHE A 7 -9.81 14.02 -3.16
N ARG A 8 -10.18 14.19 -4.43
CA ARG A 8 -10.73 15.47 -4.94
C ARG A 8 -12.10 15.82 -4.33
N ARG A 9 -12.86 14.82 -3.91
CA ARG A 9 -14.23 14.97 -3.37
C ARG A 9 -14.29 14.95 -1.83
N TYR A 10 -13.20 14.56 -1.16
CA TYR A 10 -13.17 14.38 0.29
C TYR A 10 -11.95 15.10 0.86
N ASP A 11 -12.10 16.38 1.20
CA ASP A 11 -11.00 17.21 1.70
C ASP A 11 -10.48 16.71 3.06
N TRP A 12 -11.37 16.18 3.91
CA TRP A 12 -11.03 15.55 5.19
C TRP A 12 -10.04 14.37 5.04
N PHE A 13 -9.93 13.79 3.84
CA PHE A 13 -9.01 12.68 3.60
C PHE A 13 -7.55 13.09 3.79
N LYS A 14 -7.20 14.35 3.49
CA LYS A 14 -5.84 14.87 3.69
C LYS A 14 -5.48 14.95 5.18
N GLU A 15 -6.47 15.14 6.05
CA GLU A 15 -6.29 15.27 7.50
C GLU A 15 -5.89 13.93 8.14
N LEU A 16 -6.21 12.80 7.50
CA LEU A 16 -5.74 11.48 7.94
C LEU A 16 -4.21 11.34 7.84
N GLY A 17 -3.54 12.21 7.08
CA GLY A 17 -2.08 12.24 6.99
C GLY A 17 -1.46 10.96 6.39
N LEU A 18 -2.25 10.16 5.67
CA LEU A 18 -1.82 8.88 5.10
C LEU A 18 -0.76 9.11 4.02
N ARG A 19 0.36 8.39 4.15
CA ARG A 19 1.49 8.42 3.21
C ARG A 19 1.98 7.01 2.96
N TRP A 20 2.50 6.78 1.76
CA TRP A 20 3.12 5.51 1.43
C TRP A 20 4.39 5.71 0.60
N TYR A 21 5.29 4.73 0.64
CA TYR A 21 6.49 4.76 -0.17
C TYR A 21 6.15 4.65 -1.66
N ALA A 22 6.95 5.29 -2.51
CA ALA A 22 6.68 5.32 -3.95
C ALA A 22 7.07 4.01 -4.66
N VAL A 23 8.08 3.30 -4.16
CA VAL A 23 8.68 2.14 -4.83
C VAL A 23 8.55 0.90 -3.95
N PRO A 24 7.85 -0.16 -4.40
CA PRO A 24 7.91 -1.46 -3.77
C PRO A 24 9.19 -2.17 -4.19
N ALA A 25 10.08 -2.45 -3.23
CA ALA A 25 11.27 -3.25 -3.46
C ALA A 25 11.21 -4.54 -2.63
N VAL A 26 11.27 -5.69 -3.30
CA VAL A 26 11.30 -7.00 -2.67
C VAL A 26 12.76 -7.47 -2.63
N SER A 27 13.24 -7.81 -1.43
CA SER A 27 14.63 -8.25 -1.20
C SER A 27 14.74 -9.56 -0.42
N GLY A 28 13.61 -10.20 -0.10
CA GLY A 28 13.56 -11.44 0.69
C GLY A 28 13.33 -12.71 -0.13
N MET A 29 13.48 -12.64 -1.46
CA MET A 29 13.25 -13.76 -2.37
C MET A 29 14.57 -14.20 -3.02
N MET A 30 14.70 -15.50 -3.27
CA MET A 30 15.79 -16.07 -4.03
C MET A 30 15.43 -16.11 -5.51
N PHE A 31 16.34 -15.66 -6.37
CA PHE A 31 16.20 -15.78 -7.81
C PHE A 31 16.95 -17.03 -8.29
N ASP A 32 16.24 -17.96 -8.94
CA ASP A 32 16.81 -19.18 -9.53
C ASP A 32 16.72 -19.08 -11.05
N CYS A 33 17.85 -19.25 -11.72
CA CYS A 33 17.93 -19.24 -13.18
C CYS A 33 18.97 -20.25 -13.67
N GLY A 34 18.51 -21.27 -14.40
CA GLY A 34 19.39 -22.25 -15.04
C GLY A 34 20.21 -23.08 -14.04
N GLY A 35 19.70 -23.29 -12.82
CA GLY A 35 20.40 -24.02 -11.75
C GLY A 35 21.36 -23.17 -10.91
N LEU A 36 21.48 -21.87 -11.19
CA LEU A 36 22.18 -20.91 -10.34
C LEU A 36 21.19 -20.23 -9.40
N GLN A 37 21.57 -20.16 -8.13
CA GLN A 37 20.76 -19.54 -7.07
C GLN A 37 21.39 -18.22 -6.63
N PHE A 38 20.66 -17.14 -6.82
CA PHE A 38 21.03 -15.79 -6.40
C PHE A 38 20.22 -15.43 -5.15
N THR A 39 20.84 -15.55 -3.99
CA THR A 39 20.20 -15.30 -2.70
C THR A 39 20.07 -13.82 -2.35
N ALA A 40 20.73 -12.93 -3.11
CA ALA A 40 20.72 -11.48 -2.92
C ALA A 40 20.44 -10.75 -4.24
N ALA A 41 19.22 -10.91 -4.77
CA ALA A 41 18.77 -10.27 -6.00
C ALA A 41 17.51 -9.41 -5.74
N PRO A 42 17.65 -8.21 -5.16
CA PRO A 42 16.51 -7.32 -4.94
C PRO A 42 15.95 -6.84 -6.27
N PHE A 43 14.63 -6.76 -6.37
CA PHE A 43 13.93 -6.23 -7.54
C PHE A 43 12.76 -5.34 -7.14
N ASN A 44 12.36 -4.43 -8.03
CA ASN A 44 11.27 -3.50 -7.79
C ASN A 44 10.41 -3.32 -9.05
N GLY A 45 9.20 -2.80 -8.84
CA GLY A 45 8.29 -2.40 -9.91
C GLY A 45 7.55 -1.13 -9.52
N TRP A 46 6.25 -1.09 -9.81
CA TRP A 46 5.33 -0.05 -9.37
C TRP A 46 4.19 -0.69 -8.57
N TYR A 47 3.66 0.05 -7.60
CA TYR A 47 2.50 -0.39 -6.84
C TYR A 47 1.25 -0.43 -7.73
N MET A 48 0.47 -1.50 -7.56
CA MET A 48 -0.95 -1.53 -7.91
C MET A 48 -1.75 -0.89 -6.78
N SER A 49 -2.74 -0.08 -7.13
CA SER A 49 -3.49 0.73 -6.15
C SER A 49 -4.13 -0.08 -5.02
N THR A 50 -4.56 -1.32 -5.28
CA THR A 50 -5.18 -2.18 -4.26
C THR A 50 -4.17 -2.81 -3.29
N GLU A 51 -2.89 -2.94 -3.68
CA GLU A 51 -1.84 -3.40 -2.75
C GLU A 51 -1.75 -2.44 -1.58
N ILE A 52 -1.70 -1.14 -1.87
CA ILE A 52 -1.68 -0.12 -0.82
C ILE A 52 -3.07 0.05 -0.20
N GLY A 53 -4.09 0.34 -1.03
CA GLY A 53 -5.40 0.77 -0.57
C GLY A 53 -6.20 -0.31 0.14
N CYS A 54 -6.23 -1.53 -0.40
CA CYS A 54 -7.06 -2.60 0.16
C CYS A 54 -6.29 -3.50 1.12
N ARG A 55 -5.00 -3.75 0.87
CA ARG A 55 -4.22 -4.70 1.68
C ARG A 55 -3.43 -4.00 2.77
N ASP A 56 -2.46 -3.17 2.40
CA ASP A 56 -1.58 -2.57 3.39
C ASP A 56 -2.34 -1.63 4.34
N LEU A 57 -3.25 -0.81 3.81
CA LEU A 57 -4.02 0.12 4.64
C LEU A 57 -5.22 -0.52 5.34
N CYS A 58 -5.97 -1.39 4.66
CA CYS A 58 -7.29 -1.83 5.13
C CYS A 58 -7.32 -3.24 5.75
N ASP A 59 -6.30 -4.09 5.60
CA ASP A 59 -6.30 -5.40 6.27
C ASP A 59 -6.28 -5.22 7.80
N THR A 60 -7.09 -6.03 8.51
CA THR A 60 -7.24 -5.97 9.98
C THR A 60 -5.94 -6.26 10.73
N LYS A 61 -5.02 -7.02 10.12
CA LYS A 61 -3.70 -7.34 10.68
C LYS A 61 -2.60 -6.34 10.27
N ARG A 62 -2.96 -5.29 9.55
CA ARG A 62 -2.05 -4.23 9.10
C ARG A 62 -2.45 -2.90 9.75
N TYR A 63 -2.68 -1.86 8.97
CA TYR A 63 -3.05 -0.55 9.49
C TYR A 63 -4.53 -0.45 9.90
N ASN A 64 -5.37 -1.39 9.45
CA ASN A 64 -6.79 -1.51 9.83
C ASN A 64 -7.58 -0.19 9.81
N ILE A 65 -7.34 0.67 8.81
CA ILE A 65 -7.95 2.01 8.79
C ILE A 65 -9.47 1.97 8.57
N CYS A 66 -9.99 0.87 8.03
CA CYS A 66 -11.43 0.65 7.82
C CYS A 66 -12.24 0.60 9.12
N GLU A 67 -11.66 0.10 10.21
CA GLU A 67 -12.34 0.02 11.51
C GLU A 67 -12.16 1.31 12.31
N VAL A 68 -10.96 1.88 12.25
CA VAL A 68 -10.60 3.09 13.03
C VAL A 68 -11.26 4.35 12.46
N SER A 69 -11.60 4.36 11.16
CA SER A 69 -12.24 5.51 10.51
C SER A 69 -13.62 5.13 9.97
N LEU A 70 -14.66 5.40 10.77
CA LEU A 70 -16.07 5.27 10.36
C LEU A 70 -16.37 6.03 9.05
N PHE A 71 -15.73 7.18 8.85
CA PHE A 71 -15.83 7.96 7.60
C PHE A 71 -15.21 7.25 6.40
N PHE A 72 -14.10 6.54 6.60
CA PHE A 72 -13.46 5.76 5.55
C PHE A 72 -14.31 4.57 5.13
N GLN A 73 -14.92 3.87 6.10
CA GLN A 73 -15.83 2.77 5.85
C GLN A 73 -17.07 3.23 5.04
N ALA A 74 -17.65 4.39 5.41
CA ALA A 74 -18.74 4.99 4.67
C ALA A 74 -18.32 5.41 3.25
N ALA A 75 -17.11 5.97 3.06
CA ALA A 75 -16.61 6.36 1.74
C ALA A 75 -16.32 5.15 0.83
N VAL A 76 -15.85 4.02 1.39
CA VAL A 76 -15.64 2.77 0.64
C VAL A 76 -16.96 2.08 0.31
N ALA A 77 -17.98 2.18 1.19
CA ALA A 77 -19.30 1.60 0.98
C ALA A 77 -20.18 2.35 -0.02
N GLN A 78 -19.83 3.59 -0.42
CA GLN A 78 -20.56 4.38 -1.42
C GLN A 78 -20.09 4.16 -2.87
N LYS A 79 -19.57 2.96 -3.17
CA LYS A 79 -19.38 2.48 -4.55
C LYS A 79 -20.31 1.33 -4.86
#